data_AF-A0AA47IM35-F1
#
_entry.id   AF-A0AA47IM35-F1
#
_cell.length_a   1.000
_cell.length_b   1.000
_cell.length_c   1.000
_cell.angle_alpha   90.00
_cell.angle_beta   90.00
_cell.angle_gamma   90.00
#
_symmetry.space_group_name_H-M   'P 1'
#
loop_
_entity.id
_entity.type
_entity.pdbx_description
1 polymer ?
#
loop_
_entity_poly.entity_id
_entity_poly.type
_entity_poly.pdbx_seq_one_letter_code
_entity_poly.pdbx_strand_id
1 'polypeptide(L)'
;MSQEKKLAPLSIVYISLSGNTQSFVKRLTEHLLNHYTLDIEAINIKELNHETFPITTPFVAILPTYLEGGNGIDSGDVEILTNPLGDFIAAHENYKYCFGIIGSGNRNFNKQYCLTAKQYAKRFGFPMLGDFELRGTSADIERLAKIIVNQHQGFANPS
;
A
#
# COMPACT_ATOMS: atom_id res chain seq x y z
N MET A 1 10.73 11.81 -32.02
CA MET A 1 9.55 11.77 -31.12
C MET A 1 9.34 10.33 -30.70
N SER A 2 9.82 9.97 -29.50
CA SER A 2 9.51 8.68 -28.91
C SER A 2 8.06 8.73 -28.44
N GLN A 3 7.21 7.81 -28.90
CA GLN A 3 5.85 7.67 -28.39
C GLN A 3 5.95 7.37 -26.89
N GLU A 4 5.36 8.21 -26.03
CA GLU A 4 5.25 7.87 -24.60
C GLU A 4 4.43 6.58 -24.47
N LYS A 5 5.04 5.55 -23.88
CA LYS A 5 4.42 4.25 -23.73
C LYS A 5 3.41 4.32 -22.58
N LYS A 6 2.11 4.23 -22.89
CA LYS A 6 1.04 4.10 -21.88
C LYS A 6 1.28 2.85 -21.03
N LEU A 7 1.22 3.01 -19.70
CA LEU A 7 1.34 1.92 -18.74
C LEU A 7 0.00 1.18 -18.59
N ALA A 8 0.05 -0.07 -18.13
CA ALA A 8 -1.16 -0.81 -17.75
C ALA A 8 -1.90 -0.07 -16.61
N PRO A 9 -3.22 -0.29 -16.42
CA PRO A 9 -3.94 0.28 -15.29
C PRO A 9 -3.35 -0.17 -13.94
N LEU A 10 -3.48 0.68 -12.93
CA LEU A 10 -2.96 0.46 -11.58
C LEU A 10 -4.01 0.89 -10.55
N SER A 11 -4.22 0.06 -9.54
CA SER A 11 -5.01 0.45 -8.37
C SER A 11 -4.09 0.67 -7.14
N ILE A 12 -4.41 1.66 -6.33
CA ILE A 12 -3.80 1.90 -5.01
C ILE A 12 -4.86 1.55 -3.97
N VAL A 13 -4.74 0.38 -3.35
CA VAL A 13 -5.68 -0.08 -2.32
C VAL A 13 -5.10 0.24 -0.95
N TYR A 14 -5.87 0.92 -0.10
CA TYR A 14 -5.36 1.37 1.19
C TYR A 14 -6.46 1.46 2.24
N ILE A 15 -6.05 1.67 3.48
CA ILE A 15 -6.94 2.06 4.57
C ILE A 15 -6.36 3.27 5.30
N SER A 16 -7.21 4.23 5.66
CA SER A 16 -6.80 5.43 6.37
C SER A 16 -7.79 5.77 7.48
N LEU A 17 -7.37 5.65 8.74
CA LEU A 17 -8.22 5.93 9.90
C LEU A 17 -8.18 7.42 10.30
N SER A 18 -7.00 8.03 10.32
CA SER A 18 -6.74 9.40 10.80
C SER A 18 -6.32 10.41 9.72
N GLY A 19 -6.26 9.97 8.45
CA GLY A 19 -6.00 10.85 7.29
C GLY A 19 -4.54 10.94 6.84
N ASN A 20 -3.58 10.40 7.58
CA ASN A 20 -2.16 10.39 7.17
C ASN A 20 -1.95 9.61 5.86
N THR A 21 -2.44 8.36 5.80
CA THR A 21 -2.36 7.53 4.59
C THR A 21 -3.18 8.13 3.45
N GLN A 22 -4.37 8.68 3.73
CA GLN A 22 -5.16 9.42 2.74
C GLN A 22 -4.36 10.56 2.10
N SER A 23 -3.68 11.37 2.92
CA SER A 23 -2.87 12.50 2.45
C SER A 23 -1.67 12.05 1.62
N PHE A 24 -1.05 10.91 1.97
CA PHE A 24 0.01 10.32 1.18
C PHE A 24 -0.51 9.83 -0.18
N VAL A 25 -1.57 9.01 -0.19
CA VAL A 25 -2.18 8.45 -1.41
C VAL A 25 -2.58 9.55 -2.37
N LYS A 26 -3.26 10.61 -1.89
CA LYS A 26 -3.66 11.74 -2.74
C LYS A 26 -2.47 12.36 -3.47
N ARG A 27 -1.41 12.72 -2.73
CA ARG A 27 -0.20 13.34 -3.31
C ARG A 27 0.57 12.39 -4.22
N LEU A 28 0.58 11.10 -3.89
CA LEU A 28 1.22 10.07 -4.70
C LEU A 28 0.49 9.92 -6.05
N THR A 29 -0.84 9.84 -6.02
CA THR A 29 -1.67 9.78 -7.23
C THR A 29 -1.47 11.02 -8.09
N GLU A 30 -1.51 12.22 -7.51
CA GLU A 30 -1.23 13.48 -8.22
C GLU A 30 0.16 13.46 -8.88
N HIS A 31 1.19 13.02 -8.15
CA HIS A 31 2.54 12.91 -8.70
C HIS A 31 2.60 11.88 -9.85
N LEU A 32 2.02 10.69 -9.68
CA LEU A 32 2.02 9.66 -10.72
C LEU A 32 1.32 10.13 -12.00
N LEU A 33 0.16 10.78 -11.89
CA LEU A 33 -0.58 11.31 -13.04
C LEU A 33 0.16 12.46 -13.76
N ASN A 34 0.95 13.25 -13.03
CA ASN A 34 1.74 14.34 -13.61
C ASN A 34 3.02 13.87 -14.31
N HIS A 35 3.53 12.68 -13.97
CA HIS A 35 4.84 12.19 -14.43
C HIS A 35 4.76 10.95 -15.33
N TYR A 36 3.61 10.26 -15.37
CA TYR A 36 3.44 9.01 -16.12
C TYR A 36 2.08 8.97 -16.82
N THR A 37 2.05 8.42 -18.03
CA THR A 37 0.80 8.11 -18.73
C THR A 37 0.20 6.81 -18.19
N LEU A 38 -0.62 6.93 -17.15
CA LEU A 38 -1.13 5.83 -16.33
C LEU A 38 -2.61 6.07 -15.97
N ASP A 39 -3.42 5.02 -16.00
CA ASP A 39 -4.76 5.05 -15.43
C ASP A 39 -4.69 4.57 -13.97
N ILE A 40 -5.06 5.44 -13.01
CA ILE A 40 -4.97 5.16 -11.57
C ILE A 40 -6.34 5.20 -10.91
N GLU A 41 -6.64 4.19 -10.11
CA GLU A 41 -7.76 4.19 -9.17
C GLU A 41 -7.25 4.08 -7.74
N ALA A 42 -7.71 4.96 -6.84
CA ALA A 42 -7.41 4.88 -5.41
C ALA A 42 -8.62 4.37 -4.64
N ILE A 43 -8.46 3.27 -3.89
CA ILE A 43 -9.54 2.56 -3.21
C ILE A 43 -9.27 2.57 -1.70
N ASN A 44 -10.08 3.33 -0.96
CA ASN A 44 -10.05 3.36 0.50
C ASN A 44 -11.03 2.33 1.08
N ILE A 45 -10.52 1.23 1.62
CA ILE A 45 -11.35 0.15 2.18
C ILE A 45 -12.27 0.64 3.30
N LYS A 46 -11.86 1.68 4.05
CA LYS A 46 -12.72 2.29 5.08
C LYS A 46 -13.94 2.99 4.47
N GLU A 47 -13.80 3.63 3.31
CA GLU A 47 -14.92 4.34 2.65
C GLU A 47 -15.90 3.38 2.00
N LEU A 48 -15.46 2.15 1.72
CA LEU A 48 -16.30 1.04 1.24
C LEU A 48 -16.90 0.21 2.38
N ASN A 49 -16.99 0.76 3.60
CA ASN A 49 -17.51 0.05 4.78
C ASN A 49 -16.89 -1.35 4.99
N HIS A 50 -15.61 -1.50 4.65
CA HIS A 50 -14.86 -2.76 4.75
C HIS A 50 -15.36 -3.90 3.84
N GLU A 51 -16.13 -3.57 2.79
CA GLU A 51 -16.58 -4.56 1.82
C GLU A 51 -15.41 -5.17 1.03
N THR A 52 -15.50 -6.48 0.79
CA THR A 52 -14.56 -7.22 -0.07
C THR A 52 -15.19 -7.53 -1.42
N PHE A 53 -14.42 -7.39 -2.49
CA PHE A 53 -14.84 -7.66 -3.86
C PHE A 53 -13.65 -8.15 -4.69
N PRO A 54 -13.88 -8.89 -5.78
CA PRO A 54 -12.80 -9.31 -6.66
C PRO A 54 -12.16 -8.10 -7.36
N ILE A 55 -10.83 -8.06 -7.40
CA ILE A 55 -10.06 -7.11 -8.20
C ILE A 55 -9.25 -7.86 -9.27
N THR A 56 -9.25 -7.35 -10.49
CA THR A 56 -8.48 -7.92 -11.62
C THR A 56 -7.39 -6.97 -12.13
N THR A 57 -7.41 -5.72 -11.69
CA THR A 57 -6.35 -4.74 -11.94
C THR A 57 -5.20 -4.95 -10.97
N PRO A 58 -3.93 -4.97 -11.44
CA PRO A 58 -2.78 -4.99 -10.55
C PRO A 58 -2.80 -3.84 -9.54
N PHE A 59 -2.53 -4.13 -8.28
CA PHE A 59 -2.58 -3.12 -7.22
C PHE A 59 -1.39 -3.14 -6.27
N VAL A 60 -1.12 -1.98 -5.68
CA VAL A 60 -0.24 -1.82 -4.52
C VAL A 60 -1.09 -1.57 -3.28
N ALA A 61 -0.77 -2.27 -2.20
CA ALA A 61 -1.39 -2.04 -0.90
C ALA A 61 -0.63 -0.95 -0.11
N ILE A 62 -1.34 -0.02 0.54
CA ILE A 62 -0.74 0.94 1.48
C ILE A 62 -1.39 0.81 2.85
N LEU A 63 -0.59 0.42 3.85
CA LEU A 63 -1.09 -0.02 5.16
C LEU A 63 -0.47 0.80 6.31
N PRO A 64 -1.28 1.58 7.06
CA PRO A 64 -0.81 2.16 8.31
C PRO A 64 -0.68 1.10 9.41
N THR A 65 0.24 1.33 10.35
CA THR A 65 0.49 0.41 11.47
C THR A 65 -0.36 0.81 12.67
N TYR A 66 -1.24 -0.09 13.09
CA TYR A 66 -1.97 -0.04 14.35
C TYR A 66 -1.82 -1.40 15.03
N LEU A 67 -1.15 -1.41 16.18
CA LEU A 67 -0.89 -2.63 16.95
C LEU A 67 -1.44 -2.46 18.36
N GLU A 68 -1.81 -3.56 18.99
CA GLU A 68 -2.07 -3.56 20.43
C GLU A 68 -0.84 -3.05 21.19
N GLY A 69 -1.04 -2.17 22.18
CA GLY A 69 0.04 -1.77 23.06
C GLY A 69 0.49 -2.96 23.90
N GLY A 70 1.81 -3.15 24.03
CA GLY A 70 2.35 -4.19 24.92
C GLY A 70 1.86 -3.98 26.36
N ASN A 71 1.41 -5.06 27.01
CA ASN A 71 0.96 -5.07 28.41
C ASN A 71 2.10 -5.39 29.40
N GLY A 72 3.35 -5.37 28.95
CA GLY A 72 4.53 -5.78 29.72
C GLY A 72 4.86 -7.27 29.68
N ILE A 73 3.99 -8.10 29.09
CA ILE A 73 4.19 -9.55 28.87
C ILE A 73 4.32 -9.83 27.38
N ASP A 74 3.46 -9.24 26.55
CA ASP A 74 3.50 -9.37 25.09
C ASP A 74 4.15 -8.16 24.41
N SER A 75 4.81 -8.40 23.28
CA SER A 75 5.50 -7.38 22.48
C SER A 75 4.57 -6.35 21.81
N GLY A 76 3.25 -6.55 21.86
CA GLY A 76 2.28 -5.66 21.23
C GLY A 76 2.40 -5.66 19.70
N ASP A 77 2.44 -6.84 19.10
CA ASP A 77 2.61 -7.07 17.66
C ASP A 77 1.35 -7.61 16.96
N VAL A 78 0.23 -7.63 17.67
CA VAL A 78 -1.09 -7.97 17.13
C VAL A 78 -1.69 -6.75 16.43
N GLU A 79 -2.03 -6.92 15.15
CA GLU A 79 -2.73 -5.90 14.35
C GLU A 79 -4.13 -5.62 14.90
N ILE A 80 -4.47 -4.34 14.99
CA ILE A 80 -5.82 -3.86 15.29
C ILE A 80 -6.26 -2.79 14.31
N LEU A 81 -7.58 -2.62 14.14
CA LEU A 81 -8.25 -1.57 13.36
C LEU A 81 -8.02 -1.60 11.84
N THR A 82 -6.93 -2.18 11.34
CA THR A 82 -6.57 -2.21 9.92
C THR A 82 -6.76 -3.56 9.23
N ASN A 83 -7.21 -4.56 9.98
CA ASN A 83 -7.52 -5.91 9.48
C ASN A 83 -8.42 -5.92 8.23
N PRO A 84 -9.40 -4.99 8.04
CA PRO A 84 -10.19 -4.95 6.81
C PRO A 84 -9.39 -4.92 5.51
N LEU A 85 -8.20 -4.30 5.48
CA LEU A 85 -7.34 -4.33 4.29
C LEU A 85 -6.79 -5.75 4.04
N GLY A 86 -6.43 -6.46 5.10
CA GLY A 86 -5.99 -7.85 5.02
C GLY A 86 -7.10 -8.79 4.58
N ASP A 87 -8.32 -8.56 5.06
CA ASP A 87 -9.50 -9.32 4.64
C ASP A 87 -9.78 -9.12 3.16
N PHE A 88 -9.72 -7.88 2.66
CA PHE A 88 -9.82 -7.57 1.23
C PHE A 88 -8.74 -8.29 0.40
N ILE A 89 -7.49 -8.28 0.85
CA ILE A 89 -6.37 -8.93 0.12
C ILE A 89 -6.53 -10.46 0.12
N ALA A 90 -7.03 -11.05 1.22
CA ALA A 90 -7.23 -12.49 1.34
C ALA A 90 -8.44 -12.99 0.53
N ALA A 91 -9.49 -12.18 0.41
CA ALA A 91 -10.70 -12.52 -0.30
C ALA A 91 -10.47 -12.63 -1.82
N HIS A 92 -11.29 -13.45 -2.49
CA HIS A 92 -11.35 -13.54 -3.96
C HIS A 92 -10.03 -13.80 -4.68
N GLU A 93 -9.02 -14.32 -3.97
CA GLU A 93 -7.65 -14.44 -4.47
C GLU A 93 -7.01 -13.10 -4.88
N ASN A 94 -7.46 -11.98 -4.31
CA ASN A 94 -6.97 -10.64 -4.60
C ASN A 94 -5.45 -10.51 -4.38
N TYR A 95 -4.86 -11.25 -3.43
CA TYR A 95 -3.41 -11.30 -3.23
C TYR A 95 -2.63 -11.65 -4.50
N LYS A 96 -3.21 -12.37 -5.47
CA LYS A 96 -2.58 -12.67 -6.76
C LYS A 96 -2.40 -11.45 -7.65
N TYR A 97 -3.14 -10.37 -7.41
CA TYR A 97 -3.07 -9.10 -8.13
C TYR A 97 -2.29 -8.02 -7.35
N CYS A 98 -1.91 -8.30 -6.09
CA CYS A 98 -1.10 -7.40 -5.28
C CYS A 98 0.37 -7.54 -5.67
N PHE A 99 0.94 -6.52 -6.31
CA PHE A 99 2.35 -6.55 -6.72
C PHE A 99 3.32 -6.06 -5.64
N GLY A 100 2.80 -5.59 -4.50
CA GLY A 100 3.60 -5.23 -3.33
C GLY A 100 2.83 -4.38 -2.32
N ILE A 101 3.48 -4.15 -1.16
CA ILE A 101 2.92 -3.37 -0.05
C ILE A 101 3.86 -2.25 0.40
N ILE A 102 3.28 -1.12 0.81
CA ILE A 102 3.97 0.02 1.42
C ILE A 102 3.43 0.23 2.83
N GLY A 103 4.34 0.37 3.80
CA GLY A 103 3.98 0.64 5.19
C GLY A 103 3.93 2.14 5.53
N SER A 104 2.92 2.56 6.28
CA SER A 104 2.93 3.83 7.01
C SER A 104 3.07 3.56 8.51
N GLY A 105 3.87 4.36 9.21
CA GLY A 105 4.11 4.18 10.64
C GLY A 105 4.65 5.44 11.32
N ASN A 106 5.03 5.30 12.58
CA ASN A 106 5.70 6.34 13.36
C ASN A 106 6.98 5.75 13.95
N ARG A 107 8.13 6.38 13.69
CA ARG A 107 9.45 5.85 14.07
C ARG A 107 9.65 5.81 15.59
N ASN A 108 8.85 6.55 16.35
CA ASN A 108 8.82 6.46 17.82
C ASN A 108 8.50 5.05 18.32
N PHE A 109 7.89 4.19 17.51
CA PHE A 109 7.59 2.79 17.84
C PHE A 109 8.75 1.82 17.54
N ASN A 110 9.92 2.32 17.11
CA ASN A 110 11.17 1.57 16.93
C ASN A 110 10.97 0.23 16.17
N LYS A 111 11.08 -0.92 16.84
CA LYS A 111 10.98 -2.25 16.22
C LYS A 111 9.61 -2.53 15.59
N GLN A 112 8.57 -1.87 16.07
CA GLN A 112 7.21 -1.98 15.56
C GLN A 112 6.94 -1.07 14.35
N TYR A 113 7.91 -0.23 13.96
CA TYR A 113 7.77 0.63 12.78
C TYR A 113 7.47 -0.19 11.52
N CYS A 114 6.29 0.09 10.94
CA CYS A 114 5.76 -0.57 9.74
C CYS A 114 5.65 -2.10 9.86
N LEU A 115 5.47 -2.63 11.08
CA LEU A 115 5.47 -4.07 11.33
C LEU A 115 4.33 -4.80 10.60
N THR A 116 3.13 -4.23 10.57
CA THR A 116 1.97 -4.85 9.91
C THR A 116 2.20 -5.07 8.41
N ALA A 117 2.86 -4.12 7.72
CA ALA A 117 3.22 -4.29 6.32
C ALA A 117 4.21 -5.44 6.10
N LYS A 118 5.18 -5.62 7.01
CA LYS A 118 6.13 -6.75 6.98
C LYS A 118 5.41 -8.09 7.23
N GLN A 119 4.46 -8.11 8.16
CA GLN A 119 3.63 -9.28 8.42
C GLN A 119 2.81 -9.67 7.17
N TYR A 120 2.23 -8.70 6.46
CA TYR A 120 1.45 -8.96 5.24
C TYR A 120 2.32 -9.42 4.08
N ALA A 121 3.50 -8.82 3.88
CA ALA A 121 4.46 -9.30 2.89
C ALA A 121 4.82 -10.77 3.13
N LYS A 122 5.07 -11.16 4.39
CA LYS A 122 5.32 -12.57 4.76
C LYS A 122 4.10 -13.46 4.56
N ARG A 123 2.90 -13.01 4.95
CA ARG A 123 1.65 -13.79 4.88
C ARG A 123 1.23 -14.10 3.45
N PHE A 124 1.32 -13.11 2.55
CA PHE A 124 0.75 -13.19 1.21
C PHE A 124 1.81 -13.40 0.10
N GLY A 125 3.10 -13.25 0.41
CA GLY A 125 4.20 -13.57 -0.51
C GLY A 125 4.59 -12.47 -1.49
N PHE A 126 3.92 -11.31 -1.48
CA PHE A 126 4.33 -10.12 -2.24
C PHE A 126 5.41 -9.31 -1.51
N PRO A 127 6.26 -8.54 -2.23
CA PRO A 127 7.33 -7.77 -1.62
C PRO A 127 6.83 -6.54 -0.86
N MET A 128 7.58 -6.14 0.18
CA MET A 128 7.46 -4.80 0.74
C MET A 128 8.28 -3.84 -0.12
N LEU A 129 7.61 -2.86 -0.73
CA LEU A 129 8.22 -1.89 -1.66
C LEU A 129 8.87 -0.71 -0.94
N GLY A 130 8.44 -0.45 0.29
CA GLY A 130 9.05 0.54 1.16
C GLY A 130 8.14 0.99 2.29
N ASP A 131 8.54 2.05 2.95
CA ASP A 131 7.84 2.67 4.07
C ASP A 131 7.88 4.20 3.99
N PHE A 132 7.01 4.85 4.77
CA PHE A 132 7.05 6.27 5.06
C PHE A 132 6.52 6.56 6.48
N GLU A 133 6.89 7.71 7.04
CA GLU A 133 6.45 8.12 8.36
C GLU A 133 5.24 9.06 8.30
N LEU A 134 4.21 8.77 9.11
CA LEU A 134 2.96 9.52 9.21
C LEU A 134 2.34 9.76 7.83
N ARG A 135 2.29 11.02 7.38
CA ARG A 135 1.77 11.39 6.06
C ARG A 135 2.81 11.27 4.95
N GLY A 136 4.09 11.07 5.26
CA GLY A 136 5.19 11.04 4.29
C GLY A 136 5.59 12.44 3.79
N THR A 137 6.85 12.54 3.38
CA THR A 137 7.48 13.76 2.81
C THR A 137 7.38 13.78 1.29
N SER A 138 7.72 14.89 0.63
CA SER A 138 7.82 14.92 -0.83
C SER A 138 8.88 13.96 -1.36
N ALA A 139 9.99 13.76 -0.63
CA ALA A 139 11.01 12.78 -0.98
C ALA A 139 10.47 11.34 -0.94
N ASP A 140 9.55 11.03 -0.01
CA ASP A 140 8.86 9.73 0.02
C ASP A 140 7.97 9.53 -1.21
N ILE A 141 7.26 10.57 -1.64
CA ILE A 141 6.42 10.53 -2.84
C ILE A 141 7.27 10.22 -4.08
N GLU A 142 8.33 10.98 -4.31
CA GLU A 142 9.21 10.79 -5.47
C GLU A 142 9.89 9.41 -5.47
N ARG A 143 10.36 8.97 -4.30
CA ARG A 143 11.02 7.67 -4.15
C ARG A 143 10.05 6.51 -4.40
N LEU A 144 8.88 6.54 -3.76
CA LEU A 144 7.92 5.43 -3.85
C LEU A 144 7.20 5.41 -5.20
N ALA A 145 6.97 6.55 -5.85
CA ALA A 145 6.42 6.58 -7.21
C ALA A 145 7.31 5.81 -8.21
N LYS A 146 8.63 6.05 -8.17
CA LYS A 146 9.59 5.33 -9.03
C LYS A 146 9.58 3.83 -8.77
N ILE A 147 9.53 3.42 -7.50
CA ILE A 147 9.48 2.01 -7.10
C ILE A 147 8.18 1.35 -7.59
N ILE A 148 7.03 2.01 -7.39
CA ILE A 148 5.72 1.51 -7.82
C ILE A 148 5.70 1.28 -9.33
N VAL A 149 6.16 2.26 -10.13
CA VAL A 149 6.16 2.13 -11.59
C VAL A 149 7.05 0.98 -12.05
N ASN A 150 8.27 0.86 -11.51
CA ASN A 150 9.18 -0.22 -11.87
C ASN A 150 8.60 -1.60 -11.51
N GLN A 151 8.04 -1.74 -10.30
CA GLN A 151 7.46 -2.99 -9.85
C GLN A 151 6.21 -3.36 -10.66
N HIS A 152 5.34 -2.39 -10.93
CA HIS A 152 4.12 -2.57 -11.72
C HIS A 152 4.41 -3.02 -13.15
N GLN A 153 5.43 -2.44 -13.80
CA GLN A 153 5.84 -2.85 -15.14
C GLN A 153 6.29 -4.30 -15.23
N GLY A 154 7.10 -4.75 -14.26
CA GLY A 154 7.56 -6.14 -14.18
C GLY A 154 6.44 -7.11 -13.86
N PHE A 155 5.47 -6.68 -13.04
CA PHE A 155 4.30 -7.48 -12.71
C PHE A 155 3.30 -7.60 -13.88
N ALA A 156 3.06 -6.51 -14.62
CA ALA A 156 2.11 -6.49 -15.73
C ALA A 156 2.65 -7.17 -17.00
N ASN A 157 3.98 -7.34 -17.12
CA ASN A 157 4.63 -7.99 -18.25
C ASN A 157 5.62 -9.04 -17.73
N PRO A 158 5.14 -10.15 -17.15
CA PRO A 158 6.01 -11.25 -16.75
C PRO A 158 6.72 -11.80 -17.98
N SER A 159 8.03 -12.03 -17.85
CA SER A 159 8.89 -12.57 -18.92
C SER A 159 8.53 -13.98 -19.33
#